data_AF-A0A366I8F9-F1
#
_entry.id   AF-A0A366I8F9-F1
#
_cell.length_a   1.000
_cell.length_b   1.000
_cell.length_c   1.000
_cell.angle_alpha   90.00
_cell.angle_beta   90.00
_cell.angle_gamma   90.00
#
_symmetry.space_group_name_H-M   'P 1'
#
loop_
_entity.id
_entity.type
_entity.pdbx_description
1 polymer ?
#
loop_
_entity_poly.entity_id
_entity_poly.type
_entity_poly.pdbx_seq_one_letter_code
_entity_poly.pdbx_strand_id
1 'polypeptide(L)'
;MRIYAEDPLKNFQPSPGVLTEVAFPADVRVDGWVSTGTEVSAYYDPMIAKLIVHADTRDQALEKMRRALNETRLHGIATNLDYLRQIIATDAFRNGKVWTRLLDGFTPAASVIEVVQPGTWSSVQDYPGRLGYWDIGVPPSGPMDDFAFRLANRIVGNDASAAGLEFTLQGPTLRFHCDAVIALTGAACPAELDGQAVGYWRPVAVKAGQTLTLGRAQSGCRTYLAVRNGIDVPRYLGSRSTFALGAFGGHAGRTLRVADMLAISQPDLPACATPAPVSAPQAVDTALIPAYRDEWRIGVLYGPHGAPDFFTHEAIDEFFAAEWQVHYNSNRLGVRLVGPKPRRTGRRAVCAAGGHYQPQRNVAHQLDRSRHLGRARRAGDAGRPVAGRRDCQRREKLVYRGFPGILTVFSGVDVHSCYAVSAA
;
A
#
# COMPACT_ATOMS: atom_id res chain seq x y z
N MET A 1 -31.03 6.65 9.09
CA MET A 1 -30.29 7.13 7.90
C MET A 1 -30.18 6.00 6.89
N ARG A 2 -30.24 6.32 5.60
CA ARG A 2 -30.07 5.33 4.52
C ARG A 2 -28.68 5.49 3.92
N ILE A 3 -27.89 4.42 4.00
CA ILE A 3 -26.54 4.38 3.48
C ILE A 3 -26.59 3.78 2.09
N TYR A 4 -26.00 4.46 1.12
CA TYR A 4 -26.01 4.10 -0.30
C TYR A 4 -24.59 3.97 -0.85
N ALA A 5 -24.42 3.04 -1.79
CA ALA A 5 -23.23 2.87 -2.62
C ALA A 5 -23.25 3.91 -3.75
N GLU A 6 -23.09 5.18 -3.39
CA GLU A 6 -23.13 6.32 -4.30
C GLU A 6 -21.99 7.29 -3.98
N ASP A 7 -21.58 8.05 -4.99
CA ASP A 7 -20.60 9.13 -4.85
C ASP A 7 -21.29 10.51 -4.87
N PRO A 8 -21.45 11.18 -3.70
CA PRO A 8 -22.05 12.50 -3.62
C PRO A 8 -21.33 13.57 -4.47
N LEU A 9 -20.03 13.44 -4.74
CA LEU A 9 -19.29 14.39 -5.57
C LEU A 9 -19.62 14.26 -7.05
N LYS A 10 -20.03 13.06 -7.48
CA LYS A 10 -20.40 12.76 -8.87
C LYS A 10 -21.90 12.72 -9.05
N ASN A 11 -22.60 13.67 -8.41
CA ASN A 11 -24.06 13.77 -8.48
C ASN A 11 -24.76 12.45 -8.09
N PHE A 12 -24.30 11.82 -7.00
CA PHE A 12 -24.82 10.55 -6.48
C PHE A 12 -24.76 9.40 -7.48
N GLN A 13 -23.75 9.39 -8.36
CA GLN A 13 -23.53 8.28 -9.28
C GLN A 13 -23.35 6.97 -8.48
N PRO A 14 -24.03 5.87 -8.88
CA PRO A 14 -23.84 4.56 -8.26
C PRO A 14 -22.38 4.09 -8.33
N SER A 15 -21.88 3.53 -7.24
CA SER A 15 -20.51 3.05 -7.07
C SER A 15 -20.49 1.54 -6.81
N PRO A 16 -20.57 0.70 -7.85
CA PRO A 16 -20.49 -0.75 -7.69
C PRO A 16 -19.08 -1.22 -7.31
N GLY A 17 -18.99 -2.40 -6.70
CA GLY A 17 -17.72 -3.03 -6.35
C GLY A 17 -17.79 -3.83 -5.05
N VAL A 18 -16.63 -4.33 -4.62
CA VAL A 18 -16.52 -5.16 -3.42
C VAL A 18 -16.28 -4.28 -2.18
N LEU A 19 -17.10 -4.48 -1.15
CA LEU A 19 -16.88 -3.90 0.16
C LEU A 19 -15.72 -4.61 0.85
N THR A 20 -14.61 -3.91 1.03
CA THR A 20 -13.38 -4.44 1.65
C THR A 20 -13.37 -4.35 3.17
N GLU A 21 -14.25 -3.53 3.74
CA GLU A 21 -14.54 -3.51 5.17
C GLU A 21 -15.97 -3.04 5.37
N VAL A 22 -16.70 -3.74 6.25
CA VAL A 22 -18.02 -3.35 6.73
C VAL A 22 -18.02 -3.49 8.25
N ALA A 23 -18.13 -2.35 8.94
CA ALA A 23 -18.28 -2.31 10.39
C ALA A 23 -19.37 -1.31 10.77
N PHE A 24 -20.30 -1.76 11.59
CA PHE A 24 -21.36 -0.94 12.16
C PHE A 24 -21.29 -1.00 13.70
N PRO A 25 -21.78 0.04 14.41
CA PRO A 25 -21.85 -0.01 15.86
C PRO A 25 -22.86 -1.05 16.35
N ALA A 26 -22.54 -1.72 17.46
CA ALA A 26 -23.33 -2.83 17.98
C ALA A 26 -24.62 -2.39 18.71
N ASP A 27 -24.71 -1.15 19.17
CA ASP A 27 -25.80 -0.67 20.01
C ASP A 27 -26.90 0.10 19.25
N VAL A 28 -26.88 -0.02 17.92
CA VAL A 28 -27.88 0.53 17.02
C VAL A 28 -28.47 -0.56 16.13
N ARG A 29 -29.72 -0.35 15.69
CA ARG A 29 -30.35 -1.27 14.76
C ARG A 29 -29.82 -0.98 13.35
N VAL A 30 -29.30 -2.01 12.70
CA VAL A 30 -28.86 -1.95 11.30
C VAL A 30 -29.69 -2.93 10.49
N ASP A 31 -30.55 -2.41 9.61
CA ASP A 31 -31.20 -3.23 8.60
C ASP A 31 -30.36 -3.16 7.32
N GLY A 32 -29.43 -4.09 7.14
CA GLY A 32 -28.56 -4.17 5.96
C GLY A 32 -28.41 -5.61 5.47
N TRP A 33 -27.89 -5.76 4.25
CA TRP A 33 -27.69 -7.08 3.61
C TRP A 33 -26.22 -7.39 3.31
N VAL A 34 -25.32 -6.44 3.58
CA VAL A 34 -23.90 -6.52 3.24
C VAL A 34 -23.03 -6.95 4.42
N SER A 35 -21.87 -7.52 4.10
CA SER A 35 -20.76 -7.78 5.02
C SER A 35 -19.43 -7.58 4.30
N THR A 36 -18.31 -7.65 5.03
CA THR A 36 -16.98 -7.59 4.41
C THR A 36 -16.84 -8.70 3.36
N GLY A 37 -16.51 -8.32 2.13
CA GLY A 37 -16.41 -9.19 0.96
C GLY A 37 -17.66 -9.19 0.07
N THR A 38 -18.76 -8.54 0.45
CA THR A 38 -19.95 -8.42 -0.41
C THR A 38 -19.66 -7.58 -1.64
N GLU A 39 -20.09 -8.06 -2.81
CA GLU A 39 -20.10 -7.31 -4.06
C GLU A 39 -21.43 -6.57 -4.25
N VAL A 40 -21.37 -5.25 -4.36
CA VAL A 40 -22.51 -4.38 -4.65
C VAL A 40 -22.58 -4.14 -6.16
N SER A 41 -23.66 -4.57 -6.78
CA SER A 41 -23.88 -4.42 -8.23
C SER A 41 -24.49 -3.07 -8.60
N ALA A 42 -24.34 -2.64 -9.85
CA ALA A 42 -25.01 -1.45 -10.39
C ALA A 42 -26.42 -1.72 -10.96
N TYR A 43 -26.91 -2.97 -10.90
CA TYR A 43 -28.13 -3.37 -11.63
C TYR A 43 -29.43 -3.05 -10.89
N TYR A 44 -29.36 -2.86 -9.57
CA TYR A 44 -30.51 -2.63 -8.71
C TYR A 44 -30.32 -1.37 -7.86
N ASP A 45 -31.14 -1.21 -6.83
CA ASP A 45 -31.02 -0.11 -5.88
C ASP A 45 -29.68 -0.15 -5.12
N PRO A 46 -28.95 0.99 -5.00
CA PRO A 46 -27.64 1.04 -4.36
C PRO A 46 -27.67 1.06 -2.82
N MET A 47 -28.83 0.83 -2.16
CA MET A 47 -28.92 0.87 -0.70
C MET A 47 -28.13 -0.27 -0.06
N ILE A 48 -27.18 0.11 0.80
CA ILE A 48 -26.31 -0.79 1.56
C ILE A 48 -27.02 -1.21 2.86
N ALA A 49 -27.48 -0.22 3.62
CA ALA A 49 -28.06 -0.44 4.94
C ALA A 49 -28.92 0.75 5.40
N LYS A 50 -29.85 0.47 6.32
CA LYS A 50 -30.54 1.49 7.12
C LYS A 50 -29.96 1.48 8.53
N LEU A 51 -29.36 2.60 8.93
CA LEU A 51 -28.89 2.84 10.29
C LEU A 51 -29.99 3.50 11.11
N ILE A 52 -30.46 2.85 12.17
CA ILE A 52 -31.65 3.23 12.93
C ILE A 52 -31.27 3.36 14.41
N VAL A 53 -31.59 4.52 15.00
CA VAL A 53 -31.35 4.80 16.42
C VAL A 53 -32.67 5.14 17.11
N HIS A 54 -32.72 4.90 18.42
CA HIS A 54 -33.85 5.21 19.29
C HIS A 54 -33.31 5.82 20.59
N ALA A 55 -33.99 6.86 21.07
CA ALA A 55 -33.74 7.54 22.35
C ALA A 55 -35.00 8.30 22.78
N ASP A 56 -35.07 8.72 24.04
CA ASP A 56 -36.28 9.32 24.63
C ASP A 56 -36.53 10.75 24.14
N THR A 57 -35.48 11.45 23.70
CA THR A 57 -35.55 12.81 23.19
C THR A 57 -34.89 12.94 21.82
N ARG A 58 -35.30 13.96 21.06
CA ARG A 58 -34.69 14.27 19.76
C ARG A 58 -33.18 14.51 19.88
N ASP A 59 -32.74 15.27 20.88
CA ASP A 59 -31.33 15.61 21.04
C ASP A 59 -30.49 14.38 21.36
N GLN A 60 -30.98 13.49 22.23
CA GLN A 60 -30.32 12.20 22.49
C GLN A 60 -30.30 11.31 21.24
N ALA A 61 -31.37 11.31 20.44
CA ALA A 61 -31.42 10.55 19.19
C ALA A 61 -30.44 11.10 18.15
N LEU A 62 -30.29 12.42 18.05
CA LEU A 62 -29.32 13.09 17.17
C LEU A 62 -27.89 12.74 17.59
N GLU A 63 -27.59 12.81 18.89
CA GLU A 63 -26.27 12.47 19.40
C GLU A 63 -25.95 10.99 19.19
N LYS A 64 -26.92 10.09 19.44
CA LYS A 64 -26.76 8.65 19.16
C LYS A 64 -26.57 8.39 17.66
N MET A 65 -27.29 9.09 16.78
CA MET A 65 -27.11 9.00 15.32
C MET A 65 -25.72 9.49 14.90
N ARG A 66 -25.26 10.61 15.46
CA ARG A 66 -23.94 11.18 15.20
C ARG A 66 -22.83 10.20 15.57
N ARG A 67 -22.90 9.64 16.77
CA ARG A 67 -21.95 8.61 17.21
C ARG A 67 -22.00 7.39 16.28
N ALA A 68 -23.19 6.90 15.96
CA ALA A 68 -23.35 5.72 15.12
C ALA A 68 -22.78 5.89 13.70
N LEU A 69 -23.02 7.04 13.07
CA LEU A 69 -22.42 7.36 11.77
C LEU A 69 -20.91 7.51 11.87
N ASN A 70 -20.40 8.12 12.94
CA ASN A 70 -18.96 8.32 13.17
C ASN A 70 -18.20 7.02 13.48
N GLU A 71 -18.88 6.00 14.03
CA GLU A 71 -18.33 4.67 14.31
C GLU A 71 -18.48 3.70 13.12
N THR A 72 -19.34 4.00 12.15
CA THR A 72 -19.54 3.17 10.95
C THR A 72 -18.31 3.25 10.02
N ARG A 73 -17.83 2.09 9.54
CA ARG A 73 -16.78 1.98 8.50
C ARG A 73 -17.27 1.18 7.31
N LEU A 74 -17.12 1.77 6.14
CA LEU A 74 -17.42 1.15 4.85
C LEU A 74 -16.29 1.50 3.90
N HIS A 75 -15.61 0.48 3.36
CA HIS A 75 -14.48 0.66 2.44
C HIS A 75 -14.61 -0.19 1.20
N GLY A 76 -13.92 0.19 0.13
CA GLY A 76 -13.84 -0.56 -1.14
C GLY A 76 -14.65 0.06 -2.28
N ILE A 77 -15.70 0.82 -1.95
CA ILE A 77 -16.52 1.60 -2.88
C ILE A 77 -16.83 2.97 -2.28
N ALA A 78 -17.20 3.95 -3.11
CA ALA A 78 -17.72 5.21 -2.62
C ALA A 78 -19.10 5.01 -1.96
N THR A 79 -19.35 5.75 -0.89
CA THR A 79 -20.63 5.74 -0.18
C THR A 79 -21.04 7.16 0.20
N ASN A 80 -22.33 7.35 0.47
CA ASN A 80 -22.84 8.62 0.99
C ASN A 80 -22.60 8.81 2.51
N LEU A 81 -21.73 8.01 3.15
CA LEU A 81 -21.58 8.01 4.61
C LEU A 81 -21.13 9.38 5.15
N ASP A 82 -20.12 9.99 4.54
CA ASP A 82 -19.64 11.33 4.93
C ASP A 82 -20.67 12.42 4.64
N TYR A 83 -21.43 12.27 3.56
CA TYR A 83 -22.54 13.16 3.25
C TYR A 83 -23.61 13.11 4.36
N LEU A 84 -23.96 11.92 4.85
CA LEU A 84 -24.90 11.76 5.96
C LEU A 84 -24.37 12.38 7.26
N ARG A 85 -23.06 12.21 7.56
CA ARG A 85 -22.41 12.83 8.73
C ARG A 85 -22.55 14.35 8.68
N GLN A 86 -22.39 14.96 7.52
CA GLN A 86 -22.49 16.42 7.36
C GLN A 86 -23.94 16.92 7.45
N ILE A 87 -24.91 16.23 6.84
CA ILE A 87 -26.32 16.63 6.92
C ILE A 87 -26.78 16.75 8.36
N ILE A 88 -26.51 15.74 9.19
CA ILE A 88 -26.99 15.73 10.57
C ILE A 88 -26.30 16.79 11.45
N ALA A 89 -25.13 17.28 11.03
CA ALA A 89 -24.41 18.34 11.70
C ALA A 89 -24.95 19.74 11.36
N THR A 90 -25.76 19.88 10.31
CA THR A 90 -26.35 21.17 9.93
C THR A 90 -27.33 21.70 10.98
N ASP A 91 -27.35 23.03 11.17
CA ASP A 91 -28.28 23.67 12.10
C ASP A 91 -29.75 23.43 11.72
N ALA A 92 -30.05 23.38 10.42
CA ALA A 92 -31.39 23.09 9.93
C ALA A 92 -31.87 21.70 10.39
N PHE A 93 -31.03 20.67 10.26
CA PHE A 93 -31.36 19.32 10.70
C PHE A 93 -31.46 19.24 12.23
N ARG A 94 -30.49 19.81 12.96
CA ARG A 94 -30.46 19.80 14.43
C ARG A 94 -31.71 20.46 15.03
N ASN A 95 -32.07 21.63 14.53
CA ASN A 95 -33.22 22.40 15.03
C ASN A 95 -34.57 21.95 14.45
N GLY A 96 -34.61 20.89 13.64
CA GLY A 96 -35.84 20.36 13.04
C GLY A 96 -36.47 21.27 11.96
N LYS A 97 -35.73 22.26 11.45
CA LYS A 97 -36.14 23.15 10.36
C LYS A 97 -35.91 22.47 9.01
N VAL A 98 -36.63 21.37 8.77
CA VAL A 98 -36.48 20.53 7.57
C VAL A 98 -37.65 20.70 6.62
N TRP A 99 -37.37 20.78 5.32
CA TRP A 99 -38.37 20.79 4.25
C TRP A 99 -37.88 19.97 3.05
N THR A 100 -38.75 19.70 2.08
CA THR A 100 -38.49 18.77 0.97
C THR A 100 -37.35 19.17 0.05
N ARG A 101 -36.96 20.45 0.02
CA ARG A 101 -35.88 21.01 -0.81
C ARG A 101 -34.65 21.42 -0.01
N LEU A 102 -34.55 21.03 1.27
CA LEU A 102 -33.44 21.44 2.14
C LEU A 102 -32.08 21.05 1.55
N LEU A 103 -32.00 19.89 0.89
CA LEU A 103 -30.75 19.34 0.38
C LEU A 103 -30.39 19.81 -1.04
N ASP A 104 -31.31 20.47 -1.75
CA ASP A 104 -31.09 20.91 -3.14
C ASP A 104 -29.90 21.88 -3.28
N GLY A 105 -29.65 22.69 -2.23
CA GLY A 105 -28.52 23.62 -2.17
C GLY A 105 -27.35 23.14 -1.29
N PHE A 106 -27.39 21.91 -0.77
CA PHE A 106 -26.37 21.41 0.12
C PHE A 106 -25.16 20.88 -0.66
N THR A 107 -24.01 21.52 -0.51
CA THR A 107 -22.76 21.08 -1.14
C THR A 107 -21.91 20.31 -0.12
N PRO A 108 -21.69 18.99 -0.30
CA PRO A 108 -20.86 18.24 0.62
C PRO A 108 -19.39 18.61 0.49
N ALA A 109 -18.71 18.75 1.63
CA ALA A 109 -17.27 18.68 1.68
C ALA A 109 -16.82 17.21 1.50
N ALA A 110 -15.69 16.99 0.85
CA ALA A 110 -15.16 15.64 0.68
C ALA A 110 -13.65 15.62 0.85
N SER A 111 -13.21 14.93 1.90
CA SER A 111 -11.79 14.72 2.19
C SER A 111 -11.25 13.55 1.36
N VAL A 112 -11.25 13.69 0.03
CA VAL A 112 -10.90 12.62 -0.90
C VAL A 112 -9.97 13.11 -2.02
N ILE A 113 -9.19 12.18 -2.56
CA ILE A 113 -8.32 12.35 -3.71
C ILE A 113 -8.87 11.49 -4.84
N GLU A 114 -9.20 12.12 -5.96
CA GLU A 114 -9.70 11.44 -7.15
C GLU A 114 -8.53 11.09 -8.08
N VAL A 115 -8.49 9.82 -8.51
CA VAL A 115 -7.53 9.36 -9.50
C VAL A 115 -8.05 9.66 -10.90
N VAL A 116 -7.58 10.75 -11.50
CA VAL A 116 -7.90 11.10 -12.90
C VAL A 116 -7.17 10.18 -13.87
N GLN A 117 -5.88 9.96 -13.62
CA GLN A 117 -5.07 8.96 -14.34
C GLN A 117 -4.19 8.21 -13.33
N PRO A 118 -4.16 6.88 -13.34
CA PRO A 118 -3.46 6.11 -12.32
C PRO A 118 -1.94 6.03 -12.48
N GLY A 119 -1.37 6.47 -13.61
CA GLY A 119 0.04 6.21 -13.93
C GLY A 119 0.29 4.76 -14.35
N THR A 120 1.55 4.34 -14.44
CA THR A 120 1.90 2.97 -14.88
C THR A 120 1.58 1.92 -13.83
N TRP A 121 2.00 2.14 -12.59
CA TRP A 121 1.75 1.25 -11.47
C TRP A 121 1.75 2.04 -10.16
N SER A 122 0.56 2.28 -9.62
CA SER A 122 0.34 3.07 -8.41
C SER A 122 -0.42 2.28 -7.37
N SER A 123 0.03 2.32 -6.12
CA SER A 123 -0.57 1.54 -5.03
C SER A 123 -0.46 2.23 -3.68
N VAL A 124 -1.39 1.92 -2.77
CA VAL A 124 -1.29 2.33 -1.37
C VAL A 124 -0.29 1.43 -0.64
N GLN A 125 0.63 2.02 0.12
CA GLN A 125 1.61 1.30 0.93
C GLN A 125 1.67 1.90 2.34
N ASP A 126 2.08 1.09 3.31
CA ASP A 126 2.42 1.52 4.67
C ASP A 126 3.73 0.88 5.13
N TYR A 127 4.31 1.41 6.21
CA TYR A 127 5.55 0.91 6.80
C TYR A 127 5.31 0.46 8.24
N PRO A 128 5.88 -0.67 8.71
CA PRO A 128 6.81 -1.58 8.03
C PRO A 128 6.12 -2.63 7.11
N GLY A 129 4.86 -2.41 6.75
CA GLY A 129 4.08 -3.35 5.99
C GLY A 129 3.53 -4.50 6.85
N ARG A 130 3.26 -5.62 6.20
CA ARG A 130 2.57 -6.80 6.74
C ARG A 130 3.54 -7.82 7.34
N LEU A 131 3.98 -7.58 8.56
CA LEU A 131 4.90 -8.48 9.26
C LEU A 131 4.17 -9.65 9.96
N GLY A 132 4.92 -10.73 10.25
CA GLY A 132 4.44 -11.85 11.08
C GLY A 132 3.84 -13.04 10.34
N TYR A 133 3.77 -12.99 9.00
CA TYR A 133 3.11 -14.03 8.18
C TYR A 133 4.05 -14.63 7.11
N TRP A 134 5.37 -14.45 7.28
CA TRP A 134 6.36 -14.92 6.31
C TRP A 134 6.41 -16.45 6.22
N ASP A 135 6.18 -17.14 7.34
CA ASP A 135 6.18 -18.60 7.45
C ASP A 135 5.05 -19.28 6.66
N ILE A 136 3.98 -18.53 6.36
CA ILE A 136 2.85 -18.97 5.53
C ILE A 136 2.89 -18.35 4.11
N GLY A 137 3.98 -17.68 3.74
CA GLY A 137 4.20 -17.15 2.38
C GLY A 137 3.52 -15.82 2.09
N VAL A 138 3.09 -15.07 3.10
CA VAL A 138 2.53 -13.72 2.92
C VAL A 138 3.65 -12.69 3.04
N PRO A 139 3.93 -11.89 1.99
CA PRO A 139 5.01 -10.92 2.05
C PRO A 139 4.60 -9.65 2.82
N PRO A 140 5.59 -8.90 3.35
CA PRO A 140 5.32 -7.63 4.02
C PRO A 140 4.72 -6.60 3.08
N SER A 141 4.99 -6.69 1.77
CA SER A 141 4.66 -5.63 0.82
C SER A 141 5.35 -4.32 1.27
N GLY A 142 4.62 -3.25 1.56
CA GLY A 142 5.22 -1.98 1.99
C GLY A 142 5.86 -1.20 0.85
N PRO A 143 6.37 0.01 1.12
CA PRO A 143 7.15 0.74 0.16
C PRO A 143 8.39 -0.06 -0.23
N MET A 144 8.72 -0.06 -1.53
CA MET A 144 9.95 -0.70 -2.01
C MET A 144 11.19 0.06 -1.55
N ASP A 145 11.18 1.40 -1.60
CA ASP A 145 12.12 2.32 -0.94
C ASP A 145 11.44 2.88 0.32
N ASP A 146 11.70 2.20 1.44
CA ASP A 146 11.14 2.54 2.74
C ASP A 146 11.70 3.85 3.30
N PHE A 147 12.94 4.20 2.97
CA PHE A 147 13.56 5.43 3.40
C PHE A 147 12.86 6.66 2.81
N ALA A 148 12.71 6.71 1.49
CA ALA A 148 12.02 7.81 0.81
C ALA A 148 10.54 7.90 1.25
N PHE A 149 9.85 6.77 1.40
CA PHE A 149 8.46 6.73 1.87
C PHE A 149 8.31 7.28 3.30
N ARG A 150 9.19 6.88 4.22
CA ARG A 150 9.17 7.37 5.60
C ARG A 150 9.47 8.86 5.68
N LEU A 151 10.40 9.35 4.87
CA LEU A 151 10.68 10.78 4.76
C LEU A 151 9.48 11.56 4.22
N ALA A 152 8.75 11.04 3.23
CA ALA A 152 7.51 11.68 2.75
C ALA A 152 6.51 11.89 3.89
N ASN A 153 6.24 10.83 4.67
CA ASN A 153 5.35 10.90 5.83
C ASN A 153 5.87 11.88 6.89
N ARG A 154 7.18 11.88 7.16
CA ARG A 154 7.80 12.79 8.12
C ARG A 154 7.68 14.25 7.70
N ILE A 155 7.79 14.56 6.41
CA ILE A 155 7.69 15.91 5.85
C ILE A 155 6.29 16.50 6.07
N VAL A 156 5.24 15.70 5.88
CA VAL A 156 3.86 16.13 6.16
C VAL A 156 3.48 16.00 7.64
N GLY A 157 4.39 15.52 8.48
CA GLY A 157 4.24 15.39 9.93
C GLY A 157 3.42 14.20 10.40
N ASN A 158 3.18 13.21 9.52
CA ASN A 158 2.39 12.02 9.83
C ASN A 158 3.06 11.13 10.88
N ASP A 159 2.23 10.33 11.56
CA ASP A 159 2.70 9.15 12.26
C ASP A 159 3.37 8.16 11.28
N ALA A 160 4.35 7.39 11.76
CA ALA A 160 5.11 6.46 10.93
C ALA A 160 4.26 5.33 10.31
N SER A 161 3.10 5.03 10.89
CA SER A 161 2.15 4.01 10.39
C SER A 161 1.17 4.53 9.33
N ALA A 162 1.21 5.83 9.01
CA ALA A 162 0.32 6.43 8.02
C ALA A 162 0.57 5.84 6.62
N ALA A 163 -0.51 5.49 5.94
CA ALA A 163 -0.44 5.00 4.57
C ALA A 163 -0.20 6.17 3.60
N GLY A 164 0.63 5.91 2.59
CA GLY A 164 0.92 6.82 1.49
C GLY A 164 0.82 6.08 0.15
N LEU A 165 1.16 6.77 -0.93
CA LEU A 165 1.13 6.19 -2.27
C LEU A 165 2.56 5.94 -2.77
N GLU A 166 2.73 4.81 -3.44
CA GLU A 166 3.91 4.46 -4.23
C GLU A 166 3.55 4.46 -5.71
N PHE A 167 4.38 5.09 -6.53
CA PHE A 167 4.26 5.13 -7.98
C PHE A 167 5.53 4.58 -8.63
N THR A 168 5.39 3.84 -9.73
CA THR A 168 6.52 3.25 -10.45
C THR A 168 6.60 3.81 -11.87
N LEU A 169 7.77 4.29 -12.28
CA LEU A 169 8.15 4.86 -13.59
C LEU A 169 7.39 6.11 -14.03
N GLN A 170 6.06 6.11 -14.02
CA GLN A 170 5.23 7.25 -14.36
C GLN A 170 4.16 7.43 -13.30
N GLY A 171 4.12 8.63 -12.72
CA GLY A 171 3.18 8.96 -11.66
C GLY A 171 1.76 9.22 -12.17
N PRO A 172 0.80 9.38 -11.25
CA PRO A 172 -0.60 9.64 -11.56
C PRO A 172 -0.90 11.11 -11.86
N THR A 173 -2.13 11.35 -12.34
CA THR A 173 -2.81 12.64 -12.21
C THR A 173 -3.90 12.51 -11.15
N LEU A 174 -3.83 13.33 -10.10
CA LEU A 174 -4.68 13.28 -8.91
C LEU A 174 -5.38 14.61 -8.69
N ARG A 175 -6.70 14.61 -8.55
CA ARG A 175 -7.48 15.80 -8.19
C ARG A 175 -7.83 15.78 -6.71
N PHE A 176 -7.58 16.87 -6.01
CA PHE A 176 -7.88 17.01 -4.59
C PHE A 176 -9.24 17.68 -4.42
N HIS A 177 -10.13 17.08 -3.61
CA HIS A 177 -11.47 17.64 -3.33
C HIS A 177 -11.54 18.43 -2.01
N CYS A 178 -10.42 18.50 -1.30
CA CYS A 178 -10.25 19.31 -0.10
C CYS A 178 -8.87 19.97 -0.08
N ASP A 179 -8.70 20.97 0.78
CA ASP A 179 -7.38 21.49 1.12
C ASP A 179 -6.53 20.37 1.75
N ALA A 180 -5.27 20.27 1.35
CA ALA A 180 -4.35 19.24 1.81
C ALA A 180 -2.91 19.75 1.91
N VAL A 181 -2.08 19.04 2.65
CA VAL A 181 -0.62 19.20 2.63
C VAL A 181 -0.01 17.88 2.19
N ILE A 182 0.80 17.93 1.14
CA ILE A 182 1.43 16.76 0.54
C ILE A 182 2.96 16.87 0.56
N ALA A 183 3.63 15.75 0.34
CA ALA A 183 5.06 15.71 0.06
C ALA A 183 5.37 14.66 -1.00
N LEU A 184 6.26 15.01 -1.93
CA LEU A 184 6.81 14.12 -2.94
C LEU A 184 8.26 13.77 -2.59
N THR A 185 8.60 12.48 -2.66
CA THR A 185 9.97 11.98 -2.44
C THR A 185 10.26 10.82 -3.39
N GLY A 186 11.48 10.26 -3.34
CA GLY A 186 11.89 9.19 -4.24
C GLY A 186 12.45 9.72 -5.56
N ALA A 187 12.30 8.92 -6.61
CA ALA A 187 12.65 9.23 -7.98
C ALA A 187 12.10 10.59 -8.44
N ALA A 188 12.92 11.34 -9.16
CA ALA A 188 12.57 12.65 -9.69
C ALA A 188 11.62 12.51 -10.88
N CYS A 189 10.32 12.65 -10.64
CA CYS A 189 9.33 12.87 -11.68
C CYS A 189 9.01 14.37 -11.73
N PRO A 190 8.99 15.00 -12.91
CA PRO A 190 8.41 16.34 -13.05
C PRO A 190 7.00 16.32 -12.48
N ALA A 191 6.72 17.22 -11.53
CA ALA A 191 5.44 17.29 -10.86
C ALA A 191 4.90 18.71 -10.95
N GLU A 192 3.62 18.83 -11.29
CA GLU A 192 2.94 20.09 -11.48
C GLU A 192 1.62 20.11 -10.72
N LEU A 193 1.30 21.23 -10.09
CA LEU A 193 0.00 21.50 -9.48
C LEU A 193 -0.68 22.61 -10.30
N ASP A 194 -1.74 22.25 -11.03
CA ASP A 194 -2.40 23.10 -12.03
C ASP A 194 -1.41 23.77 -13.02
N GLY A 195 -0.43 22.99 -13.48
CA GLY A 195 0.61 23.45 -14.42
C GLY A 195 1.78 24.22 -13.77
N GLN A 196 1.76 24.42 -12.45
CA GLN A 196 2.88 25.04 -11.73
C GLN A 196 3.80 23.98 -11.13
N ALA A 197 5.10 24.05 -11.43
CA ALA A 197 6.07 23.08 -10.95
C ALA A 197 6.12 23.03 -9.40
N VAL A 198 6.04 21.82 -8.84
CA VAL A 198 6.17 21.59 -7.40
C VAL A 198 7.49 20.93 -7.06
N GLY A 199 8.05 21.28 -5.90
CA GLY A 199 9.33 20.74 -5.45
C GLY A 199 9.15 19.50 -4.58
N TYR A 200 10.13 18.60 -4.66
CA TYR A 200 10.22 17.41 -3.82
C TYR A 200 10.80 17.75 -2.44
N TRP A 201 10.70 16.79 -1.51
CA TRP A 201 11.37 16.81 -0.20
C TRP A 201 10.96 17.96 0.73
N ARG A 202 9.81 18.59 0.45
CA ARG A 202 9.23 19.69 1.24
C ARG A 202 7.69 19.60 1.29
N PRO A 203 7.03 20.23 2.28
CA PRO A 203 5.59 20.32 2.30
C PRO A 203 5.08 21.17 1.15
N VAL A 204 4.03 20.71 0.47
CA VAL A 204 3.33 21.44 -0.59
C VAL A 204 1.88 21.58 -0.17
N ALA A 205 1.39 22.81 -0.10
CA ALA A 205 -0.01 23.09 0.15
C ALA A 205 -0.80 22.90 -1.15
N VAL A 206 -1.92 22.21 -1.06
CA VAL A 206 -2.86 21.95 -2.15
C VAL A 206 -4.22 22.48 -1.73
N LYS A 207 -4.90 23.18 -2.64
CA LYS A 207 -6.26 23.68 -2.45
C LYS A 207 -7.29 22.74 -3.04
N ALA A 208 -8.49 22.75 -2.47
CA ALA A 208 -9.62 22.04 -3.04
C ALA A 208 -9.83 22.43 -4.51
N GLY A 209 -10.01 21.42 -5.37
CA GLY A 209 -10.16 21.56 -6.81
C GLY A 209 -8.86 21.46 -7.61
N GLN A 210 -7.69 21.59 -6.98
CA GLN A 210 -6.42 21.54 -7.69
C GLN A 210 -6.04 20.13 -8.14
N THR A 211 -5.30 20.05 -9.24
CA THR A 211 -4.87 18.80 -9.85
C THR A 211 -3.34 18.69 -9.84
N LEU A 212 -2.84 17.64 -9.20
CA LEU A 212 -1.43 17.26 -9.21
C LEU A 212 -1.17 16.27 -10.35
N THR A 213 -0.27 16.61 -11.26
CA THR A 213 0.16 15.75 -12.37
C THR A 213 1.62 15.38 -12.20
N LEU A 214 1.92 14.08 -12.21
CA LEU A 214 3.28 13.57 -12.24
C LEU A 214 3.62 13.01 -13.62
N GLY A 215 4.78 13.42 -14.13
CA GLY A 215 5.35 12.90 -15.36
C GLY A 215 6.07 11.57 -15.17
N ARG A 216 6.96 11.28 -16.12
CA ARG A 216 7.85 10.12 -16.09
C ARG A 216 9.10 10.42 -15.24
N ALA A 217 9.55 9.43 -14.48
CA ALA A 217 10.79 9.49 -13.72
C ALA A 217 11.98 9.73 -14.66
N GLN A 218 12.78 10.75 -14.35
CA GLN A 218 14.02 11.09 -15.07
C GLN A 218 15.22 10.31 -14.53
N SER A 219 15.24 10.08 -13.22
CA SER A 219 16.25 9.29 -12.51
C SER A 219 15.57 8.47 -11.42
N GLY A 220 15.99 7.22 -11.26
CA GLY A 220 15.33 6.29 -10.35
C GLY A 220 14.06 5.69 -10.92
N CYS A 221 13.31 4.99 -10.08
CA CYS A 221 12.14 4.19 -10.52
C CYS A 221 10.88 4.45 -9.69
N ARG A 222 10.99 4.81 -8.41
CA ARG A 222 9.82 4.93 -7.53
C ARG A 222 9.70 6.28 -6.87
N THR A 223 8.53 6.89 -7.02
CA THR A 223 8.16 8.14 -6.36
C THR A 223 7.12 7.85 -5.31
N TYR A 224 7.18 8.58 -4.20
CA TYR A 224 6.24 8.47 -3.10
C TYR A 224 5.48 9.77 -2.89
N LEU A 225 4.20 9.65 -2.61
CA LEU A 225 3.35 10.76 -2.18
C LEU A 225 2.81 10.44 -0.78
N ALA A 226 3.14 11.30 0.17
CA ALA A 226 2.43 11.35 1.45
C ALA A 226 1.45 12.51 1.44
N VAL A 227 0.29 12.30 2.05
CA VAL A 227 -0.69 13.34 2.33
C VAL A 227 -0.83 13.41 3.84
N ARG A 228 -0.89 14.61 4.40
CA ARG A 228 -1.07 14.79 5.85
C ARG A 228 -2.33 14.05 6.31
N ASN A 229 -2.25 13.40 7.48
CA ASN A 229 -3.19 12.42 8.03
C ASN A 229 -3.13 11.02 7.39
N GLY A 230 -2.60 10.88 6.18
CA GLY A 230 -2.48 9.60 5.47
C GLY A 230 -3.77 9.16 4.76
N ILE A 231 -3.68 8.07 4.01
CA ILE A 231 -4.79 7.51 3.24
C ILE A 231 -5.62 6.56 4.12
N ASP A 232 -6.95 6.76 4.16
CA ASP A 232 -7.86 5.88 4.89
C ASP A 232 -8.24 4.66 4.04
N VAL A 233 -7.61 3.54 4.37
CA VAL A 233 -7.89 2.21 3.82
C VAL A 233 -7.91 1.19 4.96
N PRO A 234 -8.64 0.07 4.81
CA PRO A 234 -8.71 -0.96 5.83
C PRO A 234 -7.36 -1.64 6.07
N ARG A 235 -7.13 -2.06 7.31
CA ARG A 235 -6.01 -2.96 7.63
C ARG A 235 -6.39 -4.38 7.27
N TYR A 236 -5.50 -5.09 6.59
CA TYR A 236 -5.63 -6.51 6.31
C TYR A 236 -4.37 -7.24 6.76
N LEU A 237 -4.53 -8.18 7.70
CA LEU A 237 -3.43 -8.86 8.39
C LEU A 237 -2.45 -7.83 9.03
N GLY A 238 -3.01 -6.81 9.70
CA GLY A 238 -2.22 -5.83 10.44
C GLY A 238 -1.65 -4.67 9.62
N SER A 239 -1.78 -4.64 8.29
CA SER A 239 -1.19 -3.62 7.43
C SER A 239 -2.15 -3.11 6.35
N ARG A 240 -1.94 -1.87 5.93
CA ARG A 240 -2.64 -1.18 4.82
C ARG A 240 -1.94 -1.35 3.48
N SER A 241 -0.81 -2.04 3.43
CA SER A 241 -0.04 -2.23 2.19
C SER A 241 -0.76 -3.09 1.15
N THR A 242 -0.73 -2.66 -0.10
CA THR A 242 -1.28 -3.43 -1.22
C THR A 242 -0.38 -4.61 -1.60
N PHE A 243 -0.95 -5.81 -1.60
CA PHE A 243 -0.38 -6.99 -2.27
C PHE A 243 -1.25 -7.36 -3.47
N ALA A 244 -0.93 -6.76 -4.63
CA ALA A 244 -1.77 -6.86 -5.83
C ALA A 244 -1.91 -8.30 -6.37
N LEU A 245 -0.86 -9.12 -6.27
CA LEU A 245 -0.91 -10.51 -6.73
C LEU A 245 -1.86 -11.38 -5.91
N GLY A 246 -1.97 -11.10 -4.61
CA GLY A 246 -2.94 -11.75 -3.72
C GLY A 246 -4.30 -11.07 -3.68
N ALA A 247 -4.48 -9.94 -4.36
CA ALA A 247 -5.71 -9.15 -4.39
C ALA A 247 -6.19 -8.66 -2.99
N PHE A 248 -5.28 -8.26 -2.09
CA PHE A 248 -5.66 -7.74 -0.77
C PHE A 248 -4.79 -6.58 -0.26
N GLY A 249 -5.35 -5.83 0.69
CA GLY A 249 -4.74 -4.64 1.29
C GLY A 249 -4.79 -3.39 0.40
N GLY A 250 -4.50 -2.23 0.99
CA GLY A 250 -4.59 -0.93 0.32
C GLY A 250 -5.98 -0.64 -0.24
N HIS A 251 -6.02 0.04 -1.39
CA HIS A 251 -7.29 0.36 -2.04
C HIS A 251 -7.81 -0.84 -2.86
N ALA A 252 -8.86 -1.49 -2.34
CA ALA A 252 -9.53 -2.62 -3.00
C ALA A 252 -8.62 -3.80 -3.40
N GLY A 253 -7.48 -4.00 -2.73
CA GLY A 253 -6.57 -5.11 -3.01
C GLY A 253 -5.76 -4.99 -4.30
N ARG A 254 -5.79 -3.84 -4.97
CA ARG A 254 -5.27 -3.66 -6.34
C ARG A 254 -4.49 -2.36 -6.50
N THR A 255 -3.90 -2.19 -7.68
CA THR A 255 -3.39 -0.89 -8.13
C THR A 255 -4.55 0.09 -8.38
N LEU A 256 -4.23 1.38 -8.32
CA LEU A 256 -5.18 2.44 -8.60
C LEU A 256 -5.69 2.38 -10.04
N ARG A 257 -6.93 2.83 -10.24
CA ARG A 257 -7.63 2.93 -11.52
C ARG A 257 -8.25 4.32 -11.66
N VAL A 258 -8.59 4.66 -12.90
CA VAL A 258 -9.35 5.89 -13.21
C VAL A 258 -10.63 5.91 -12.38
N ALA A 259 -10.96 7.09 -11.86
CA ALA A 259 -12.12 7.37 -11.02
C ALA A 259 -12.11 6.75 -9.62
N ASP A 260 -11.03 6.10 -9.18
CA ASP A 260 -10.88 5.72 -7.78
C ASP A 260 -10.93 6.96 -6.88
N MET A 261 -11.68 6.87 -5.78
CA MET A 261 -11.75 7.88 -4.73
C MET A 261 -10.98 7.38 -3.51
N LEU A 262 -9.87 8.04 -3.19
CA LEU A 262 -9.03 7.72 -2.05
C LEU A 262 -9.36 8.67 -0.91
N ALA A 263 -9.99 8.14 0.15
CA ALA A 263 -10.28 8.93 1.34
C ALA A 263 -8.99 9.32 2.08
N ILE A 264 -8.91 10.58 2.50
CA ILE A 264 -7.90 11.06 3.43
C ILE A 264 -8.41 10.77 4.83
N SER A 265 -7.53 10.24 5.68
CA SER A 265 -7.85 9.95 7.09
C SER A 265 -8.30 11.22 7.82
N GLN A 266 -9.33 11.08 8.65
CA GLN A 266 -9.89 12.14 9.48
C GLN A 266 -9.69 11.76 10.96
N PRO A 267 -8.57 12.13 11.60
CA PRO A 267 -8.22 11.66 12.94
C PRO A 267 -9.23 12.04 14.03
N ASP A 268 -10.07 13.04 13.80
CA ASP A 268 -11.14 13.45 14.71
C ASP A 268 -12.33 12.48 14.72
N LEU A 269 -12.43 11.58 13.73
CA LEU A 269 -13.44 10.54 13.70
C LEU A 269 -13.03 9.33 14.57
N PRO A 270 -13.89 8.85 15.48
CA PRO A 270 -13.66 7.64 16.29
C PRO A 270 -13.29 6.41 15.46
N ALA A 271 -13.86 6.27 14.26
CA ALA A 271 -13.58 5.15 13.37
C ALA A 271 -12.26 5.28 12.58
N CYS A 272 -11.55 6.40 12.67
CA CYS A 272 -10.28 6.56 11.97
C CYS A 272 -9.19 5.75 12.70
N ALA A 273 -8.68 4.71 12.03
CA ALA A 273 -7.62 3.86 12.58
C ALA A 273 -6.20 4.41 12.32
N THR A 274 -6.08 5.57 11.68
CA THR A 274 -4.80 6.21 11.39
C THR A 274 -4.51 7.24 12.49
N PRO A 275 -3.38 7.15 13.19
CA PRO A 275 -3.04 8.12 14.23
C PRO A 275 -2.94 9.54 13.67
N ALA A 276 -3.27 10.53 14.51
CA ALA A 276 -3.12 11.94 14.16
C ALA A 276 -1.65 12.29 13.86
N PRO A 277 -1.38 13.31 13.03
CA PRO A 277 -0.03 13.78 12.78
C PRO A 277 0.71 14.15 14.08
N VAL A 278 1.96 13.70 14.21
CA VAL A 278 2.78 13.85 15.41
C VAL A 278 3.66 15.10 15.39
N SER A 279 3.72 15.81 14.26
CA SER A 279 4.50 17.04 14.13
C SER A 279 3.91 17.99 13.08
N ALA A 280 4.39 19.24 13.09
CA ALA A 280 4.11 20.20 12.02
C ALA A 280 4.83 19.80 10.73
N PRO A 281 4.26 20.11 9.55
CA PRO A 281 4.94 19.86 8.28
C PRO A 281 6.27 20.64 8.19
N GLN A 282 7.33 19.98 7.74
CA GLN A 282 8.67 20.56 7.65
C GLN A 282 9.45 19.93 6.49
N ALA A 283 10.24 20.74 5.78
CA ALA A 283 11.16 20.21 4.78
C ALA A 283 12.25 19.35 5.43
N VAL A 284 12.75 18.35 4.69
CA VAL A 284 13.87 17.55 5.16
C VAL A 284 15.18 18.33 4.99
N ASP A 285 16.17 18.03 5.82
CA ASP A 285 17.55 18.48 5.56
C ASP A 285 18.04 17.87 4.24
N THR A 286 18.59 18.72 3.37
CA THR A 286 19.19 18.32 2.10
C THR A 286 20.26 17.23 2.24
N ALA A 287 20.95 17.14 3.39
CA ALA A 287 21.93 16.09 3.67
C ALA A 287 21.31 14.68 3.80
N LEU A 288 20.00 14.60 4.07
CA LEU A 288 19.27 13.33 4.16
C LEU A 288 18.66 12.90 2.82
N ILE A 289 18.74 13.73 1.78
CA ILE A 289 18.16 13.41 0.46
C ILE A 289 19.08 12.40 -0.26
N PRO A 290 18.59 11.22 -0.64
CA PRO A 290 19.38 10.24 -1.38
C PRO A 290 19.81 10.76 -2.75
N ALA A 291 20.99 10.34 -3.20
CA ALA A 291 21.45 10.56 -4.56
C ALA A 291 20.98 9.42 -5.48
N TYR A 292 20.06 9.71 -6.39
CA TYR A 292 19.55 8.76 -7.37
C TYR A 292 20.45 8.74 -8.62
N ARG A 293 21.34 7.75 -8.70
CA ARG A 293 22.35 7.60 -9.76
C ARG A 293 22.01 6.43 -10.68
N ASP A 294 22.70 6.34 -11.82
CA ASP A 294 22.60 5.18 -12.73
C ASP A 294 23.51 4.02 -12.30
N GLU A 295 24.49 4.28 -11.43
CA GLU A 295 25.40 3.29 -10.85
C GLU A 295 25.25 3.28 -9.32
N TRP A 296 25.09 2.08 -8.77
CA TRP A 296 24.89 1.83 -7.35
C TRP A 296 25.94 0.88 -6.79
N ARG A 297 26.36 1.16 -5.56
CA ARG A 297 27.16 0.24 -4.74
C ARG A 297 26.29 -0.26 -3.60
N ILE A 298 25.92 -1.54 -3.66
CA ILE A 298 24.98 -2.16 -2.72
C ILE A 298 25.76 -3.03 -1.75
N GLY A 299 25.71 -2.69 -0.46
CA GLY A 299 26.28 -3.51 0.59
C GLY A 299 25.46 -4.78 0.81
N VAL A 300 26.11 -5.94 0.81
CA VAL A 300 25.47 -7.22 1.08
C VAL A 300 26.19 -8.00 2.17
N LEU A 301 25.43 -8.77 2.94
CA LEU A 301 26.00 -9.74 3.86
C LEU A 301 26.28 -11.04 3.11
N TYR A 302 27.50 -11.54 3.25
CA TYR A 302 27.91 -12.80 2.66
C TYR A 302 27.22 -14.00 3.34
N GLY A 303 26.74 -14.96 2.54
CA GLY A 303 26.06 -16.17 3.01
C GLY A 303 24.59 -16.26 2.59
N PRO A 304 23.89 -17.37 2.90
CA PRO A 304 24.37 -18.54 3.65
C PRO A 304 25.18 -19.55 2.81
N HIS A 305 25.03 -19.53 1.48
CA HIS A 305 25.62 -20.55 0.58
C HIS A 305 26.86 -20.09 -0.19
N GLY A 306 27.52 -19.01 0.24
CA GLY A 306 28.79 -18.60 -0.36
C GLY A 306 29.92 -19.60 -0.07
N ALA A 307 29.73 -20.49 0.91
CA ALA A 307 30.75 -21.43 1.37
C ALA A 307 31.39 -22.26 0.22
N PRO A 308 32.66 -22.70 0.38
CA PRO A 308 33.42 -23.44 -0.64
C PRO A 308 32.74 -24.71 -1.18
N ASP A 309 31.79 -25.26 -0.42
CA ASP A 309 30.97 -26.40 -0.81
C ASP A 309 30.09 -26.14 -2.06
N PHE A 310 29.82 -24.88 -2.40
CA PHE A 310 28.97 -24.49 -3.53
C PHE A 310 29.69 -23.67 -4.61
N PHE A 311 30.60 -22.78 -4.21
CA PHE A 311 31.33 -21.88 -5.11
C PHE A 311 32.82 -21.90 -4.77
N THR A 312 33.68 -21.75 -5.78
CA THR A 312 35.11 -21.52 -5.50
C THR A 312 35.32 -20.10 -4.95
N HIS A 313 36.42 -19.87 -4.24
CA HIS A 313 36.73 -18.53 -3.75
C HIS A 313 36.88 -17.54 -4.91
N GLU A 314 37.52 -17.96 -6.01
CA GLU A 314 37.69 -17.12 -7.19
C GLU A 314 36.33 -16.74 -7.82
N ALA A 315 35.33 -17.62 -7.78
CA ALA A 315 34.00 -17.33 -8.29
C ALA A 315 33.25 -16.32 -7.42
N ILE A 316 33.50 -16.30 -6.11
CA ILE A 316 32.96 -15.31 -5.19
C ILE A 316 33.68 -13.96 -5.37
N ASP A 317 35.00 -13.97 -5.55
CA ASP A 317 35.76 -12.75 -5.85
C ASP A 317 35.32 -12.13 -7.18
N GLU A 318 35.14 -12.95 -8.22
CA GLU A 318 34.59 -12.53 -9.51
C GLU A 318 33.17 -11.96 -9.35
N PHE A 319 32.34 -12.58 -8.51
CA PHE A 319 30.97 -12.10 -8.24
C PHE A 319 30.95 -10.68 -7.67
N PHE A 320 31.81 -10.37 -6.71
CA PHE A 320 31.89 -9.06 -6.07
C PHE A 320 32.64 -8.02 -6.91
N ALA A 321 33.62 -8.45 -7.71
CA ALA A 321 34.32 -7.58 -8.64
C ALA A 321 33.48 -7.24 -9.89
N ALA A 322 32.48 -8.07 -10.21
CA ALA A 322 31.66 -7.90 -11.40
C ALA A 322 30.68 -6.74 -11.31
N GLU A 323 30.42 -6.17 -12.48
CA GLU A 323 29.34 -5.23 -12.72
C GLU A 323 28.06 -5.98 -13.11
N TRP A 324 26.95 -5.63 -12.45
CA TRP A 324 25.66 -6.26 -12.69
C TRP A 324 24.68 -5.26 -13.29
N GLN A 325 23.94 -5.68 -14.32
CA GLN A 325 22.89 -4.87 -14.95
C GLN A 325 21.51 -5.36 -14.53
N VAL A 326 20.59 -4.43 -14.25
CA VAL A 326 19.20 -4.79 -13.97
C VAL A 326 18.49 -5.22 -15.26
N HIS A 327 17.91 -6.42 -15.25
CA HIS A 327 17.14 -6.96 -16.35
C HIS A 327 15.72 -6.34 -16.39
N TYR A 328 15.17 -6.14 -17.58
CA TYR A 328 13.83 -5.55 -17.78
C TYR A 328 12.69 -6.31 -17.08
N ASN A 329 12.86 -7.61 -16.88
CA ASN A 329 11.91 -8.46 -16.15
C ASN A 329 12.10 -8.37 -14.63
N SER A 330 12.01 -7.16 -14.10
CA SER A 330 12.15 -6.83 -12.67
C SER A 330 10.87 -6.17 -12.16
N ASN A 331 10.42 -6.56 -10.99
CA ASN A 331 9.19 -6.03 -10.39
C ASN A 331 9.24 -6.11 -8.85
N ARG A 332 8.10 -5.91 -8.20
CA ARG A 332 8.00 -5.96 -6.73
C ARG A 332 8.28 -7.33 -6.10
N LEU A 333 8.29 -8.41 -6.88
CA LEU A 333 8.67 -9.75 -6.38
C LEU A 333 10.18 -9.97 -6.38
N GLY A 334 10.92 -9.18 -7.17
CA GLY A 334 12.37 -9.30 -7.24
C GLY A 334 12.96 -8.50 -8.40
N VAL A 335 14.19 -8.04 -8.19
CA VAL A 335 15.02 -7.38 -9.19
C VAL A 335 15.97 -8.42 -9.78
N ARG A 336 15.87 -8.67 -11.09
CA ARG A 336 16.71 -9.65 -11.77
C ARG A 336 17.98 -8.99 -12.26
N LEU A 337 19.12 -9.65 -12.05
CA LEU A 337 20.43 -9.15 -12.46
C LEU A 337 21.01 -9.97 -13.62
N VAL A 338 21.72 -9.28 -14.50
CA VAL A 338 22.50 -9.85 -15.60
C VAL A 338 23.97 -9.55 -15.32
N GLY A 339 24.81 -10.58 -15.36
CA GLY A 339 26.24 -10.49 -15.09
C GLY A 339 26.96 -11.79 -15.44
N PRO A 340 28.23 -11.94 -15.03
CA PRO A 340 29.03 -13.11 -15.36
C PRO A 340 28.46 -14.40 -14.77
N LYS A 341 28.70 -15.52 -15.45
CA LYS A 341 28.23 -16.85 -15.01
C LYS A 341 29.20 -17.40 -13.96
N PRO A 342 28.76 -17.66 -12.71
CA PRO A 342 29.65 -18.16 -11.68
C PRO A 342 30.12 -19.58 -11.98
N ARG A 343 31.40 -19.85 -11.70
CA ARG A 343 31.99 -21.20 -11.78
C ARG A 343 31.64 -21.97 -10.50
N ARG A 344 31.17 -23.22 -10.65
CA ARG A 344 30.80 -24.09 -9.52
C ARG A 344 31.93 -25.06 -9.19
N THR A 345 32.10 -25.40 -7.92
CA THR A 345 32.82 -26.60 -7.52
C THR A 345 32.03 -27.83 -7.97
N GLY A 346 32.72 -28.84 -8.53
CA GLY A 346 32.14 -29.97 -9.28
C GLY A 346 31.21 -30.93 -8.53
N ARG A 347 30.71 -30.59 -7.34
CA ARG A 347 29.64 -31.35 -6.69
C ARG A 347 28.33 -31.11 -7.43
N ARG A 348 27.90 -32.08 -8.23
CA ARG A 348 26.47 -32.26 -8.53
C ARG A 348 25.77 -32.33 -7.17
N ALA A 349 24.92 -31.35 -6.86
CA ALA A 349 23.95 -31.53 -5.81
C ALA A 349 23.08 -32.72 -6.24
N VAL A 350 23.38 -33.91 -5.71
CA VAL A 350 22.50 -35.06 -5.80
C VAL A 350 21.33 -34.74 -4.89
N CYS A 351 20.30 -34.12 -5.44
CA CYS A 351 18.98 -34.21 -4.83
C CYS A 351 18.54 -35.68 -4.98
N ALA A 352 18.23 -36.36 -3.88
CA ALA A 352 17.47 -37.61 -3.90
C ALA A 352 16.00 -37.40 -4.33
N ALA A 353 15.77 -36.48 -5.27
CA ALA A 353 14.51 -36.19 -5.92
C ALA A 353 14.88 -35.88 -7.38
N GLY A 354 14.77 -36.89 -8.24
CA GLY A 354 15.26 -36.86 -9.62
C GLY A 354 14.81 -35.60 -10.38
N GLY A 355 15.79 -34.85 -10.88
CA GLY A 355 15.59 -33.70 -11.75
C GLY A 355 16.90 -32.92 -11.93
N HIS A 356 17.31 -32.69 -13.18
CA HIS A 356 18.41 -31.78 -13.50
C HIS A 356 18.10 -30.37 -12.96
N TYR A 357 19.03 -29.79 -12.20
CA TYR A 357 18.97 -28.39 -11.77
C TYR A 357 19.13 -27.48 -12.99
N GLN A 358 18.05 -26.89 -13.49
CA GLN A 358 18.09 -25.86 -14.52
C GLN A 358 18.41 -24.49 -13.89
N PRO A 359 19.34 -23.71 -14.48
CA PRO A 359 19.74 -22.43 -13.92
C PRO A 359 18.69 -21.37 -14.27
N GLN A 360 17.78 -21.08 -13.35
CA GLN A 360 17.17 -19.76 -13.34
C GLN A 360 18.16 -18.80 -12.66
N ARG A 361 18.72 -17.93 -13.50
CA ARG A 361 19.51 -16.74 -13.14
C ARG A 361 18.83 -16.05 -11.96
N ASN A 362 19.49 -15.85 -10.82
CA ASN A 362 19.21 -14.75 -9.89
C ASN A 362 20.27 -14.67 -8.79
N VAL A 363 20.76 -13.46 -8.56
CA VAL A 363 21.07 -12.98 -7.22
C VAL A 363 19.70 -12.64 -6.61
N ALA A 364 19.28 -13.39 -5.59
CA ALA A 364 17.95 -13.39 -4.97
C ALA A 364 16.75 -13.78 -5.90
N HIS A 365 16.38 -15.06 -5.92
CA HIS A 365 15.04 -15.51 -6.35
C HIS A 365 14.13 -15.63 -5.12
N GLN A 366 13.21 -14.70 -4.92
CA GLN A 366 11.99 -14.94 -4.14
C GLN A 366 10.99 -15.63 -5.07
N LEU A 367 10.74 -16.91 -4.83
CA LEU A 367 9.71 -17.68 -5.53
C LEU A 367 8.38 -17.50 -4.79
N ASP A 368 7.44 -16.79 -5.41
CA ASP A 368 6.02 -16.94 -5.10
C ASP A 368 5.50 -18.15 -5.90
N ARG A 369 5.17 -19.23 -5.20
CA ARG A 369 4.40 -20.36 -5.76
C ARG A 369 3.01 -20.36 -5.13
N SER A 370 2.11 -19.56 -5.66
CA SER A 370 0.68 -19.70 -5.39
C SER A 370 0.14 -20.90 -6.18
N ARG A 371 -0.23 -21.98 -5.45
CA ARG A 371 -1.06 -23.06 -6.02
C ARG A 371 -2.47 -22.52 -6.22
N HIS A 372 -3.05 -22.82 -7.39
CA HIS A 372 -4.46 -22.59 -7.69
C HIS A 372 -5.38 -23.18 -6.59
N LEU A 373 -6.25 -22.34 -6.04
CA LEU A 373 -7.40 -22.76 -5.23
C LEU A 373 -8.51 -23.23 -6.18
N GLY A 374 -8.47 -24.51 -6.54
CA GLY A 374 -9.56 -25.24 -7.19
C GLY A 374 -10.29 -26.12 -6.19
N ARG A 375 -11.63 -26.06 -6.21
CA ARG A 375 -12.58 -26.78 -5.35
C ARG A 375 -12.29 -28.28 -5.18
N ALA A 376 -12.64 -28.79 -4.01
CA ALA A 376 -12.56 -30.18 -3.59
C ALA A 376 -13.30 -31.16 -4.53
N ARG A 377 -12.61 -32.27 -4.88
CA ARG A 377 -13.15 -33.64 -4.99
C ARG A 377 -12.01 -34.66 -4.83
N ARG A 378 -12.31 -35.78 -4.18
CA ARG A 378 -11.39 -36.84 -3.71
C ARG A 378 -10.71 -37.61 -4.86
N ALA A 379 -9.45 -38.00 -4.62
CA ALA A 379 -8.80 -39.30 -4.84
C ALA A 379 -7.38 -39.17 -5.41
N GLY A 380 -6.43 -39.94 -4.85
CA GLY A 380 -5.18 -40.31 -5.49
C GLY A 380 -3.92 -39.65 -4.94
N ASP A 381 -3.15 -40.45 -4.22
CA ASP A 381 -1.83 -40.18 -3.64
C ASP A 381 -0.79 -39.73 -4.69
N ALA A 382 -0.09 -38.61 -4.40
CA ALA A 382 1.13 -38.15 -5.07
C ALA A 382 1.77 -37.02 -4.25
N GLY A 383 2.44 -37.39 -3.16
CA GLY A 383 3.19 -36.49 -2.30
C GLY A 383 4.35 -35.79 -3.02
N ARG A 384 4.40 -34.45 -2.94
CA ARG A 384 5.60 -33.65 -3.24
C ARG A 384 6.30 -33.33 -1.92
N PRO A 385 7.62 -33.54 -1.78
CA PRO A 385 8.32 -33.29 -0.53
C PRO A 385 8.38 -31.78 -0.22
N VAL A 386 7.97 -31.45 1.00
CA VAL A 386 8.26 -30.21 1.71
C VAL A 386 9.48 -30.48 2.58
N ALA A 387 10.54 -29.70 2.44
CA ALA A 387 11.65 -29.74 3.39
C ALA A 387 11.24 -29.04 4.68
N GLY A 388 10.78 -29.82 5.67
CA GLY A 388 10.90 -29.50 7.10
C GLY A 388 9.63 -29.10 7.85
N ARG A 389 9.17 -30.00 8.73
CA ARG A 389 8.76 -29.79 10.15
C ARG A 389 8.89 -31.18 10.80
N ARG A 390 9.47 -31.42 11.98
CA ARG A 390 10.00 -30.59 13.06
C ARG A 390 11.30 -31.27 13.52
N ASP A 391 12.30 -30.51 13.94
CA ASP A 391 12.76 -30.72 15.31
C ASP A 391 13.14 -29.39 15.93
N CYS A 392 12.65 -29.20 17.14
CA CYS A 392 12.82 -28.02 17.97
C CYS A 392 13.85 -28.42 19.02
N GLN A 393 15.14 -28.14 18.80
CA GLN A 393 16.13 -27.98 19.87
C GLN A 393 17.48 -27.50 19.29
N ARG A 394 18.10 -26.57 20.03
CA ARG A 394 19.39 -25.88 19.79
C ARG A 394 19.37 -24.71 18.81
N ARG A 395 18.99 -23.56 19.37
CA ARG A 395 19.54 -22.25 18.98
C ARG A 395 21.02 -22.21 19.35
N GLU A 396 21.91 -22.46 18.40
CA GLU A 396 23.28 -21.96 18.46
C GLU A 396 23.37 -20.71 17.58
N LYS A 397 23.55 -19.56 18.24
CA LYS A 397 23.89 -18.29 17.59
C LYS A 397 25.29 -18.42 16.99
N LEU A 398 25.42 -18.83 15.73
CA LEU A 398 26.63 -18.55 14.97
C LEU A 398 26.53 -17.11 14.43
N VAL A 399 27.08 -16.18 15.21
CA VAL A 399 27.47 -14.86 14.72
C VAL A 399 28.70 -15.07 13.84
N TYR A 400 28.48 -15.26 12.53
CA TYR A 400 29.57 -15.11 11.58
C TYR A 400 29.92 -13.62 11.50
N ARG A 401 31.14 -13.26 11.93
CA ARG A 401 31.77 -11.99 11.55
C ARG A 401 32.06 -12.04 10.05
N GLY A 402 31.05 -11.72 9.24
CA GLY A 402 31.17 -11.65 7.78
C GLY A 402 31.83 -10.36 7.35
N PHE A 403 32.85 -10.46 6.50
CA PHE A 403 33.39 -9.31 5.76
C PHE A 403 32.26 -8.72 4.87
N PRO A 404 32.06 -7.38 4.87
CA PRO A 404 31.08 -6.75 3.99
C PRO A 404 31.55 -6.85 2.53
N GLY A 405 30.68 -7.35 1.65
CA GLY A 405 30.88 -7.28 0.19
C GLY A 405 30.06 -6.13 -0.40
N ILE A 406 30.60 -5.46 -1.42
CA ILE A 406 29.90 -4.42 -2.17
C ILE A 406 29.62 -4.94 -3.57
N LEU A 407 28.37 -4.91 -4.00
CA LEU A 407 27.96 -5.22 -5.36
C LEU A 407 27.81 -3.93 -6.17
N THR A 408 28.51 -3.82 -7.29
CA THR A 408 28.28 -2.71 -8.24
C THR A 408 27.14 -3.08 -9.18
N VAL A 409 26.05 -2.32 -9.15
CA VAL A 409 24.86 -2.53 -9.97
C VAL A 409 24.60 -1.28 -10.81
N PHE A 410 24.49 -1.46 -12.12
CA PHE A 410 24.07 -0.45 -13.07
C PHE A 410 22.57 -0.55 -13.29
N SER A 411 21.82 0.50 -12.95
CA SER A 411 20.38 0.55 -13.15
C SER A 411 19.82 1.96 -13.06
N GLY A 412 18.76 2.22 -13.84
CA GLY A 412 17.83 3.32 -13.59
C GLY A 412 16.74 2.98 -12.56
N VAL A 413 17.03 2.09 -11.59
CA VAL A 413 16.07 1.63 -10.57
C VAL A 413 16.60 1.96 -9.17
N ASP A 414 15.74 2.47 -8.29
CA ASP A 414 16.12 2.76 -6.90
C ASP A 414 16.31 1.44 -6.14
N VAL A 415 17.55 1.16 -5.74
CA VAL A 415 17.91 -0.07 -5.01
C VAL A 415 18.25 0.21 -3.54
N HIS A 416 17.85 1.37 -3.03
CA HIS A 416 18.26 1.92 -1.73
C HIS A 416 17.90 1.05 -0.51
N SER A 417 17.08 0.03 -0.73
CA SER A 417 16.40 -0.78 0.29
C SER A 417 16.30 -2.26 -0.12
N CYS A 418 17.22 -2.76 -0.97
CA CYS A 418 17.51 -4.20 -1.01
C CYS A 418 18.31 -4.62 0.25
N TYR A 419 17.80 -4.32 1.43
CA TYR A 419 18.37 -4.87 2.66
C TYR A 419 17.97 -6.33 2.80
N ALA A 420 18.99 -7.15 3.07
CA ALA A 420 18.87 -8.52 3.49
C ALA A 420 17.80 -8.65 4.61
N VAL A 421 16.74 -9.42 4.36
CA VAL A 421 15.95 -10.01 5.43
C VAL A 421 16.83 -11.09 6.05
N SER A 422 17.63 -10.67 7.03
CA SER A 422 18.30 -11.55 7.97
C SER A 422 17.30 -11.98 9.04
N ALA A 423 17.40 -13.23 9.45
CA ALA A 423 16.40 -14.01 10.18
C ALA A 423 15.93 -13.40 11.51
N ALA A 424 14.64 -13.61 11.80
CA ALA A 424 14.12 -13.71 13.16
C ALA A 424 13.78 -15.17 13.47
#